data_AF-C2EIB3-F1
#
_entry.id   AF-C2EIB3-F1
#
_cell.length_a   1.000
_cell.length_b   1.000
_cell.length_c   1.000
_cell.angle_alpha   90.00
_cell.angle_beta   90.00
_cell.angle_gamma   90.00
#
_symmetry.space_group_name_H-M   'P 1'
#
loop_
_entity.id
_entity.type
_entity.pdbx_description
1 polymer ?
#
loop_
_entity_poly.entity_id
_entity_poly.type
_entity_poly.pdbx_seq_one_letter_code
_entity_poly.pdbx_strand_id
1 'polypeptide(L)'
;MLIDTKFLHLLPKFIYNRLKVNVGQTYKRGWRIMQNRNISDIIEQYLKDILADSRRIEIKRSEIAQQFDCVPSQINYVIKTRFTLKNGYVVKSKRGGGGYIRIVKVDLAENQSVLDDLISAIGTEITENQAYQLISSLYEDGVFSRKEANYVLAAISRQALDLPTAEMENMIRARILVSILNQLRCEE
;
A
#
# COMPACT_ATOMS: atom_id res chain seq x y z
N MET A 1 -0.55 -14.56 -5.96
CA MET A 1 -1.09 -14.73 -4.59
C MET A 1 -0.59 -16.08 -4.10
N LEU A 2 0.51 -16.11 -3.34
CA LEU A 2 0.95 -17.32 -2.65
C LEU A 2 -0.09 -17.62 -1.58
N ILE A 3 -1.07 -18.48 -1.91
CA ILE A 3 -1.93 -19.09 -0.91
C ILE A 3 -1.09 -20.21 -0.31
N ASP A 4 -0.75 -20.08 0.97
CA ASP A 4 -0.13 -21.15 1.73
C ASP A 4 -1.02 -22.38 1.64
N THR A 5 -0.51 -23.45 1.03
CA THR A 5 -1.29 -24.65 0.69
C THR A 5 -1.73 -25.44 1.91
N LYS A 6 -1.23 -25.06 3.10
CA LYS A 6 -1.53 -25.68 4.40
C LYS A 6 -2.92 -25.39 4.96
N PHE A 7 -3.75 -24.59 4.29
CA PHE A 7 -5.14 -24.31 4.75
C PHE A 7 -6.22 -24.71 3.74
N LEU A 8 -5.83 -25.27 2.59
CA LEU A 8 -6.75 -25.68 1.52
C LEU A 8 -7.74 -26.79 1.95
N HIS A 9 -7.39 -27.58 2.97
CA HIS A 9 -8.19 -28.72 3.45
C HIS A 9 -9.33 -28.31 4.39
N LEU A 10 -9.33 -27.06 4.88
CA LEU A 10 -10.36 -26.53 5.79
C LEU A 10 -11.53 -25.85 5.06
N LEU A 11 -11.48 -25.78 3.72
CA LEU A 11 -12.55 -25.18 2.94
C LEU A 11 -13.57 -26.23 2.47
N PRO A 12 -14.87 -25.90 2.42
CA PRO A 12 -15.89 -26.74 1.80
C PRO A 12 -15.46 -27.18 0.39
N LYS A 13 -15.63 -28.46 0.04
CA LYS A 13 -15.12 -29.07 -1.22
C LYS A 13 -15.46 -28.28 -2.50
N PHE A 14 -16.57 -27.56 -2.50
CA PHE A 14 -16.99 -26.72 -3.62
C PHE A 14 -16.08 -25.48 -3.84
N ILE A 15 -15.56 -24.89 -2.76
CA ILE A 15 -14.62 -23.75 -2.81
C ILE A 15 -13.22 -24.23 -3.24
N TYR A 16 -12.79 -25.41 -2.77
CA TYR A 16 -11.51 -26.03 -3.14
C TYR A 16 -11.38 -26.24 -4.66
N ASN A 17 -12.42 -26.78 -5.30
CA ASN A 17 -12.40 -27.02 -6.74
C ASN A 17 -12.44 -25.74 -7.57
N ARG A 18 -13.08 -24.66 -7.09
CA ARG A 18 -13.11 -23.36 -7.77
C ARG A 18 -11.78 -22.60 -7.67
N LEU A 19 -11.06 -22.76 -6.55
CA LEU A 19 -9.76 -22.12 -6.33
C LEU A 19 -8.63 -22.78 -7.14
N LYS A 20 -8.59 -24.12 -7.28
CA LYS A 20 -7.55 -24.80 -8.07
C LYS A 20 -7.49 -24.36 -9.53
N VAL A 21 -8.64 -24.06 -10.14
CA VAL A 21 -8.72 -23.64 -11.55
C VAL A 21 -8.16 -22.23 -11.77
N ASN A 22 -8.34 -21.31 -10.80
CA ASN A 22 -7.88 -19.92 -10.90
C ASN A 22 -6.44 -19.68 -10.40
N VAL A 23 -5.95 -20.49 -9.45
CA VAL A 23 -4.58 -20.36 -8.93
C VAL A 23 -3.53 -20.78 -9.97
N GLY A 24 -3.83 -21.79 -10.80
CA GLY A 24 -2.92 -22.27 -11.85
C GLY A 24 -2.64 -21.25 -12.97
N GLN A 25 -3.62 -20.42 -13.33
CA GLN A 25 -3.45 -19.38 -14.35
C GLN A 25 -2.77 -18.10 -13.81
N THR A 26 -3.05 -17.72 -12.55
CA THR A 26 -2.47 -16.54 -11.92
C THR A 26 -0.98 -16.71 -11.59
N TYR A 27 -0.54 -17.92 -11.24
CA TYR A 27 0.89 -18.23 -11.06
C TYR A 27 1.70 -18.17 -12.35
N LYS A 28 1.16 -18.71 -13.45
CA LYS A 28 1.80 -18.60 -14.77
C LYS A 28 1.95 -17.15 -15.23
N ARG A 29 0.98 -16.27 -14.92
CA ARG A 29 1.10 -14.81 -15.17
C ARG A 29 2.17 -14.16 -14.30
N GLY A 30 2.18 -14.42 -12.99
CA GLY A 30 3.17 -13.85 -12.06
C GLY A 30 4.61 -14.31 -12.33
N TRP A 31 4.78 -15.56 -12.77
CA TRP A 31 6.08 -16.11 -13.16
C TRP A 31 6.60 -15.50 -14.47
N ARG A 32 5.72 -15.21 -15.43
CA ARG A 32 6.10 -14.56 -16.70
C ARG A 32 6.49 -13.09 -16.52
N ILE A 33 5.95 -12.40 -15.51
CA ILE A 33 6.33 -11.02 -15.13
C ILE A 33 7.71 -10.97 -14.45
N MET A 34 8.13 -12.05 -13.76
CA MET A 34 9.45 -12.14 -13.13
C MET A 34 10.62 -12.30 -14.12
N GLN A 35 10.36 -12.77 -15.34
CA GLN A 35 11.39 -13.06 -16.35
C GLN A 35 11.86 -11.85 -17.18
N ASN A 36 11.31 -10.65 -16.95
CA ASN A 36 11.63 -9.47 -17.78
C ASN A 36 11.59 -8.15 -16.98
N ARG A 37 12.22 -8.12 -15.79
CA ARG A 37 12.30 -6.88 -15.01
C ARG A 37 13.34 -5.95 -15.62
N ASN A 38 12.89 -4.75 -16.00
CA ASN A 38 13.77 -3.69 -16.47
C ASN A 38 14.65 -3.22 -15.29
N ILE A 39 15.89 -2.79 -15.56
CA ILE A 39 16.81 -2.26 -14.54
C ILE A 39 16.15 -1.16 -13.67
N SER A 40 15.24 -0.38 -14.27
CA SER A 40 14.43 0.62 -13.56
C SER A 40 13.59 0.03 -12.42
N ASP A 41 12.94 -1.11 -12.66
CA ASP A 41 12.06 -1.76 -11.70
C ASP A 41 12.88 -2.42 -10.58
N ILE A 42 14.09 -2.90 -10.91
CA ILE A 42 15.03 -3.46 -9.93
C ILE A 42 15.50 -2.36 -8.98
N ILE A 43 15.92 -1.20 -9.52
CA ILE A 43 16.35 -0.04 -8.72
C ILE A 43 15.19 0.50 -7.88
N GLU A 44 13.99 0.59 -8.45
CA GLU A 44 12.79 1.01 -7.72
C GLU A 44 12.53 0.11 -6.50
N GLN A 45 12.50 -1.21 -6.71
CA GLN A 45 12.24 -2.16 -5.63
C GLN A 45 13.30 -2.06 -4.54
N TYR A 46 14.58 -2.00 -4.92
CA TYR A 46 15.69 -1.84 -3.98
C TYR A 46 15.55 -0.59 -3.11
N LEU A 47 15.26 0.57 -3.73
CA LEU A 47 15.09 1.81 -2.97
C LEU A 47 13.86 1.76 -2.06
N LYS A 48 12.77 1.09 -2.48
CA LYS A 48 11.58 0.86 -1.64
C LYS A 48 11.89 -0.04 -0.45
N ASP A 49 12.69 -1.09 -0.65
CA ASP A 49 13.04 -2.03 0.42
C ASP A 49 13.84 -1.30 1.51
N ILE A 50 14.81 -0.46 1.16
CA ILE A 50 15.57 0.33 2.16
C ILE A 50 14.70 1.42 2.80
N LEU A 51 13.77 2.00 2.04
CA LEU A 51 12.80 2.97 2.57
C LEU A 51 11.82 2.33 3.57
N ALA A 52 11.51 1.04 3.44
CA ALA A 52 10.62 0.34 4.36
C ALA A 52 11.20 0.29 5.77
N ASP A 53 12.53 0.14 5.90
CA ASP A 53 13.21 0.01 7.19
C ASP A 53 13.47 1.36 7.88
N SER A 54 13.52 2.47 7.13
CA SER A 54 14.06 3.75 7.62
C SER A 54 13.21 4.99 7.35
N ARG A 55 12.10 4.87 6.59
CA ARG A 55 11.18 5.95 6.11
C ARG A 55 11.83 7.10 5.32
N ARG A 56 13.14 7.25 5.41
CA ARG A 56 13.98 8.26 4.78
C ARG A 56 15.32 7.64 4.43
N ILE A 57 15.75 7.81 3.19
CA ILE A 57 17.07 7.40 2.73
C ILE A 57 17.82 8.55 2.08
N GLU A 58 19.14 8.51 2.21
CA GLU A 58 20.06 9.40 1.51
C GLU A 58 21.02 8.55 0.67
N ILE A 59 20.99 8.77 -0.63
CA ILE A 59 21.77 7.99 -1.59
C ILE A 59 22.66 8.92 -2.41
N LYS A 60 23.81 8.41 -2.85
CA LYS A 60 24.58 9.05 -3.93
C LYS A 60 24.25 8.36 -5.24
N ARG A 61 23.94 9.16 -6.26
CA ARG A 61 23.62 8.65 -7.62
C ARG A 61 24.73 7.78 -8.18
N SER A 62 25.99 8.17 -7.98
CA SER A 62 27.15 7.44 -8.46
C SER A 62 27.29 6.08 -7.81
N GLU A 63 27.03 5.97 -6.51
CA GLU A 63 27.16 4.72 -5.75
C GLU A 63 26.07 3.72 -6.18
N ILE A 64 24.81 4.16 -6.27
CA ILE A 64 23.71 3.30 -6.74
C ILE A 64 23.93 2.91 -8.21
N ALA A 65 24.36 3.84 -9.05
CA ALA A 65 24.68 3.55 -10.45
C ALA A 65 25.79 2.49 -10.58
N GLN A 66 26.83 2.57 -9.76
CA GLN A 66 27.91 1.57 -9.72
C GLN A 66 27.42 0.22 -9.20
N GLN A 67 26.57 0.20 -8.18
CA GLN A 67 26.02 -1.03 -7.60
C GLN A 67 25.17 -1.81 -8.62
N PHE A 68 24.40 -1.12 -9.45
CA PHE A 68 23.52 -1.72 -10.46
C PHE A 68 24.14 -1.78 -11.87
N ASP A 69 25.44 -1.47 -11.99
CA ASP A 69 26.18 -1.40 -13.25
C ASP A 69 25.44 -0.61 -14.36
N CYS A 70 24.96 0.58 -14.01
CA CYS A 70 24.20 1.44 -14.90
C CYS A 70 24.70 2.89 -14.91
N VAL A 71 24.23 3.69 -15.88
CA VAL A 71 24.57 5.11 -15.96
C VAL A 71 23.85 5.95 -14.88
N PRO A 72 24.46 7.01 -14.32
CA PRO A 72 23.83 7.86 -13.30
C PRO A 72 22.50 8.51 -13.70
N SER A 73 22.28 8.72 -15.00
CA SER A 73 21.00 9.21 -15.54
C SER A 73 19.85 8.24 -15.30
N GLN A 74 20.12 6.93 -15.23
CA GLN A 74 19.13 5.90 -14.93
C GLN A 74 18.52 6.12 -13.54
N ILE A 75 19.35 6.47 -12.56
CA ILE A 75 18.88 6.79 -11.20
C ILE A 75 17.97 8.02 -11.23
N ASN A 76 18.36 9.07 -11.96
CA ASN A 76 17.50 10.26 -12.10
C ASN A 76 16.15 9.92 -12.74
N TYR A 77 16.13 9.05 -13.75
CA TYR A 77 14.89 8.62 -14.41
C TYR A 77 13.96 7.89 -13.43
N VAL A 78 14.48 6.91 -12.70
CA VAL A 78 13.70 6.15 -11.70
C VAL A 78 13.15 7.09 -10.63
N ILE A 79 13.97 7.99 -10.09
CA ILE A 79 13.56 8.94 -9.06
C ILE A 79 12.44 9.86 -9.57
N LYS A 80 12.62 10.46 -10.76
CA LYS A 80 11.62 11.39 -11.34
C LYS A 80 10.29 10.73 -11.71
N THR A 81 10.28 9.44 -12.02
CA THR A 81 9.08 8.75 -12.53
C THR A 81 8.37 7.92 -11.46
N ARG A 82 9.09 7.38 -10.47
CA ARG A 82 8.55 6.47 -9.46
C ARG A 82 8.41 7.12 -8.08
N PHE A 83 9.33 8.00 -7.70
CA PHE A 83 9.39 8.63 -6.37
C PHE A 83 8.88 10.08 -6.46
N THR A 84 7.60 10.22 -6.81
CA THR A 84 6.92 11.51 -6.94
C THR A 84 6.01 11.78 -5.75
N LEU A 85 5.60 13.03 -5.58
CA LEU A 85 4.61 13.40 -4.55
C LEU A 85 3.30 12.62 -4.73
N LYS A 86 2.85 12.45 -5.98
CA LYS A 86 1.65 11.65 -6.31
C LYS A 86 1.76 10.20 -5.85
N ASN A 87 2.96 9.63 -5.84
CA ASN A 87 3.21 8.27 -5.39
C ASN A 87 3.61 8.21 -3.91
N GLY A 88 3.44 9.30 -3.15
CA GLY A 88 3.74 9.36 -1.72
C GLY A 88 5.22 9.55 -1.38
N TYR A 89 6.00 10.28 -2.20
CA TYR A 89 7.42 10.56 -1.90
C TYR A 89 7.80 12.02 -2.09
N VAL A 90 8.63 12.54 -1.19
CA VAL A 90 9.32 13.83 -1.33
C VAL A 90 10.79 13.59 -1.61
N VAL A 91 11.30 14.22 -2.66
CA VAL A 91 12.69 14.10 -3.10
C VAL A 91 13.40 15.45 -2.99
N LYS A 92 14.55 15.47 -2.32
CA LYS A 92 15.46 16.64 -2.27
C LYS A 92 16.83 16.25 -2.80
N SER A 93 17.49 17.13 -3.56
CA SER A 93 18.83 16.87 -4.09
C SER A 93 19.80 17.99 -3.77
N LYS A 94 21.03 17.65 -3.37
CA LYS A 94 22.15 18.59 -3.22
C LYS A 94 23.19 18.36 -4.32
N ARG A 95 23.72 19.44 -4.92
CA ARG A 95 24.79 19.39 -5.94
C ARG A 95 26.17 19.69 -5.29
N GLY A 96 27.26 19.32 -5.98
CA GLY A 96 28.65 19.52 -5.51
C GLY A 96 29.36 18.22 -5.08
N GLY A 97 30.60 18.31 -4.59
CA GLY A 97 31.47 17.16 -4.25
C GLY A 97 30.94 16.20 -3.17
N GLY A 98 29.91 16.62 -2.41
CA GLY A 98 29.18 15.79 -1.46
C GLY A 98 27.68 15.71 -1.76
N GLY A 99 27.31 15.74 -3.05
CA GLY A 99 25.92 15.71 -3.48
C GLY A 99 25.21 14.39 -3.13
N TYR A 100 23.94 14.50 -2.74
CA TYR A 100 23.08 13.35 -2.41
C TYR A 100 21.66 13.59 -2.95
N ILE A 101 20.92 12.50 -3.09
CA ILE A 101 19.47 12.48 -3.21
C ILE A 101 18.90 11.98 -1.89
N ARG A 102 18.02 12.77 -1.29
CA ARG A 102 17.21 12.37 -0.14
C ARG A 102 15.82 12.04 -0.62
N ILE A 103 15.36 10.84 -0.32
CA ILE A 103 14.00 10.38 -0.58
C ILE A 103 13.34 10.17 0.77
N VAL A 104 12.16 10.76 0.94
CA VAL A 104 11.33 10.61 2.14
C VAL A 104 10.00 10.04 1.67
N LYS A 105 9.55 8.93 2.28
CA LYS A 105 8.19 8.44 2.08
C LYS A 105 7.27 9.38 2.85
N VAL A 106 6.29 9.97 2.16
CA VAL A 106 5.26 10.79 2.79
C VAL A 106 4.40 9.85 3.61
N ASP A 107 4.31 10.12 4.89
CA ASP A 107 3.33 9.47 5.74
C ASP A 107 1.99 10.16 5.53
N LEU A 108 0.97 9.39 5.14
CA LEU A 108 -0.41 9.88 5.13
C LEU A 108 -0.89 10.14 6.57
N ALA A 109 -0.25 9.52 7.57
CA ALA A 109 -0.48 9.83 8.98
C ALA A 109 0.08 11.20 9.41
N GLU A 110 1.15 11.72 8.78
CA GLU A 110 1.74 13.02 9.12
C GLU A 110 1.07 14.21 8.40
N ASN A 111 0.29 13.98 7.34
CA ASN A 111 -0.47 15.03 6.65
C ASN A 111 -1.89 15.16 7.24
N GLN A 112 -2.00 15.87 8.35
CA GLN A 112 -3.28 16.12 9.05
C GLN A 112 -4.39 16.60 8.10
N SER A 113 -4.08 17.45 7.11
CA SER A 113 -5.07 17.95 6.15
C SER A 113 -5.66 16.86 5.24
N VAL A 114 -4.87 15.87 4.83
CA VAL A 114 -5.34 14.79 3.96
C VAL A 114 -6.25 13.83 4.73
N LEU A 115 -5.91 13.58 5.99
CA LEU A 115 -6.75 12.78 6.87
C LEU A 115 -8.07 13.50 7.21
N ASP A 116 -8.03 14.81 7.41
CA ASP A 116 -9.22 15.64 7.63
C ASP A 116 -10.15 15.59 6.39
N ASP A 117 -9.60 15.67 5.18
CA ASP A 117 -10.37 15.52 3.94
C ASP A 117 -11.00 14.12 3.82
N LEU A 118 -10.28 13.06 4.20
CA LEU A 118 -10.78 11.68 4.21
C LEU A 118 -11.91 11.49 5.25
N ILE A 119 -11.73 12.02 6.46
CA ILE A 119 -12.76 11.98 7.52
C ILE A 119 -14.01 12.74 7.07
N SER A 120 -13.83 13.91 6.46
CA SER A 120 -14.92 14.71 5.90
C SER A 120 -15.66 13.95 4.78
N ALA A 121 -14.94 13.26 3.91
CA ALA A 121 -15.51 12.45 2.82
C ALA A 121 -16.31 11.23 3.31
N ILE A 122 -15.98 10.66 4.48
CA ILE A 122 -16.78 9.59 5.11
C ILE A 122 -18.13 10.14 5.59
N GLY A 123 -18.15 11.35 6.15
CA GLY A 123 -19.37 11.96 6.67
C GLY A 123 -20.00 11.18 7.84
N THR A 124 -21.32 11.21 7.93
CA THR A 124 -22.09 10.58 9.03
C THR A 124 -22.48 9.13 8.79
N GLU A 125 -22.41 8.67 7.53
CA GLU A 125 -22.78 7.32 7.12
C GLU A 125 -21.95 6.86 5.93
N ILE A 126 -21.62 5.57 5.89
CA ILE A 126 -20.92 4.99 4.75
C ILE A 126 -21.35 3.55 4.53
N THR A 127 -21.66 3.23 3.27
CA THR A 127 -22.04 1.86 2.89
C THR A 127 -20.84 0.91 2.96
N GLU A 128 -21.11 -0.39 3.09
CA GLU A 128 -20.06 -1.41 3.12
C GLU A 128 -19.18 -1.40 1.86
N ASN A 129 -19.78 -1.15 0.68
CA ASN A 129 -19.02 -1.06 -0.58
C ASN A 129 -18.13 0.19 -0.65
N GLN A 130 -18.62 1.35 -0.20
CA GLN A 130 -17.81 2.57 -0.13
C GLN A 130 -16.66 2.41 0.86
N ALA A 131 -16.92 1.80 2.02
CA ALA A 131 -15.88 1.47 2.99
C ALA A 131 -14.84 0.51 2.41
N TYR A 132 -15.26 -0.51 1.65
CA TYR A 132 -14.35 -1.42 0.95
C TYR A 132 -13.43 -0.68 -0.03
N GLN A 133 -13.99 0.22 -0.84
CA GLN A 133 -13.21 1.03 -1.79
C GLN A 133 -12.21 1.94 -1.08
N LEU A 134 -12.65 2.61 -0.01
CA LEU A 134 -11.80 3.48 0.81
C LEU A 134 -10.61 2.70 1.40
N ILE A 135 -10.88 1.59 2.09
CA ILE A 135 -9.82 0.77 2.71
C ILE A 135 -8.90 0.15 1.66
N SER A 136 -9.43 -0.21 0.49
CA SER A 136 -8.61 -0.70 -0.63
C SER A 136 -7.65 0.38 -1.14
N SER A 137 -8.12 1.63 -1.30
CA SER A 137 -7.26 2.76 -1.67
C SER A 137 -6.17 2.99 -0.62
N LEU A 138 -6.55 3.02 0.67
CA LEU A 138 -5.59 3.21 1.76
C LEU A 138 -4.56 2.08 1.86
N TYR A 139 -4.93 0.85 1.50
CA TYR A 139 -3.99 -0.25 1.37
C TYR A 139 -3.04 -0.07 0.18
N GLU A 140 -3.55 0.36 -0.99
CA GLU A 140 -2.72 0.64 -2.18
C GLU A 140 -1.72 1.76 -1.92
N ASP A 141 -2.14 2.78 -1.17
CA ASP A 141 -1.31 3.91 -0.73
C ASP A 141 -0.36 3.54 0.43
N GLY A 142 -0.50 2.33 0.98
CA GLY A 142 0.38 1.77 2.00
C GLY A 142 0.15 2.32 3.41
N VAL A 143 -1.04 2.86 3.69
CA VAL A 143 -1.49 3.27 5.03
C VAL A 143 -1.78 2.04 5.89
N PHE A 144 -2.43 1.04 5.30
CA PHE A 144 -2.64 -0.26 5.92
C PHE A 144 -1.79 -1.31 5.23
N SER A 145 -1.23 -2.22 6.02
CA SER A 145 -0.83 -3.54 5.53
C SER A 145 -2.06 -4.33 5.10
N ARG A 146 -1.84 -5.37 4.30
CA ARG A 146 -2.93 -6.27 3.87
C ARG A 146 -3.68 -6.90 5.05
N LYS A 147 -2.99 -7.15 6.17
CA LYS A 147 -3.61 -7.73 7.37
C LYS A 147 -4.50 -6.72 8.06
N GLU A 148 -4.00 -5.50 8.30
CA GLU A 148 -4.78 -4.43 8.93
C GLU A 148 -6.01 -4.08 8.10
N ALA A 149 -5.87 -3.91 6.79
CA ALA A 149 -7.00 -3.65 5.89
C ALA A 149 -8.08 -4.74 6.02
N ASN A 150 -7.69 -6.02 6.05
CA ASN A 150 -8.63 -7.12 6.24
C ASN A 150 -9.29 -7.10 7.63
N TYR A 151 -8.56 -6.77 8.69
CA TYR A 151 -9.13 -6.65 10.04
C TYR A 151 -10.16 -5.53 10.13
N VAL A 152 -9.84 -4.37 9.56
CA VAL A 152 -10.76 -3.23 9.49
C VAL A 152 -12.03 -3.62 8.73
N LEU A 153 -11.89 -4.22 7.55
CA LEU A 153 -13.04 -4.66 6.74
C LEU A 153 -13.89 -5.72 7.45
N ALA A 154 -13.27 -6.67 8.16
CA ALA A 154 -14.00 -7.65 8.94
C ALA A 154 -14.79 -6.98 10.07
N ALA A 155 -14.18 -6.04 10.80
CA ALA A 155 -14.79 -5.35 11.93
C ALA A 155 -16.00 -4.49 11.55
N ILE A 156 -16.03 -3.97 10.32
CA ILE A 156 -17.13 -3.12 9.82
C ILE A 156 -18.09 -3.84 8.86
N SER A 157 -17.89 -5.15 8.67
CA SER A 157 -18.72 -5.95 7.77
C SER A 157 -20.16 -5.98 8.25
N ARG A 158 -21.09 -6.21 7.33
CA ARG A 158 -22.51 -6.38 7.68
C ARG A 158 -22.70 -7.47 8.73
N GLN A 159 -21.96 -8.58 8.62
CA GLN A 159 -22.04 -9.70 9.56
C GLN A 159 -21.50 -9.36 10.96
N ALA A 160 -20.52 -8.46 11.06
CA ALA A 160 -19.97 -8.04 12.34
C ALA A 160 -20.87 -7.03 13.06
N LEU A 161 -21.53 -6.15 12.31
CA LEU A 161 -22.41 -5.13 12.89
C LEU A 161 -23.78 -5.68 13.25
N ASP A 162 -24.40 -6.49 12.37
CA ASP A 162 -25.67 -7.18 12.58
C ASP A 162 -26.74 -6.31 13.27
N LEU A 163 -27.01 -5.12 12.70
CA LEU A 163 -27.94 -4.15 13.28
C LEU A 163 -29.31 -4.21 12.59
N PRO A 164 -30.39 -3.72 13.25
CA PRO A 164 -31.76 -3.84 12.72
C PRO A 164 -31.99 -3.15 11.37
N THR A 165 -31.20 -2.13 11.02
CA THR A 165 -31.35 -1.39 9.76
C THR A 165 -29.99 -1.10 9.12
N ALA A 166 -29.96 -1.04 7.78
CA ALA A 166 -28.77 -0.70 7.02
C ALA A 166 -28.26 0.71 7.31
N GLU A 167 -29.15 1.65 7.64
CA GLU A 167 -28.78 3.02 8.04
C GLU A 167 -27.97 3.01 9.35
N MET A 168 -28.42 2.26 10.35
CA MET A 168 -27.66 2.09 11.60
C MET A 168 -26.30 1.42 11.36
N GLU A 169 -26.24 0.39 10.51
CA GLU A 169 -24.97 -0.22 10.09
C GLU A 169 -24.03 0.82 9.45
N ASN A 170 -24.55 1.64 8.53
CA ASN A 170 -23.75 2.66 7.82
C ASN A 170 -23.23 3.75 8.76
N MET A 171 -24.04 4.18 9.72
CA MET A 171 -23.65 5.17 10.73
C MET A 171 -22.58 4.62 11.67
N ILE A 172 -22.74 3.40 12.17
CA ILE A 172 -21.75 2.77 13.06
C ILE A 172 -20.45 2.50 12.30
N ARG A 173 -20.54 2.04 11.05
CA ARG A 173 -19.37 1.87 10.17
C ARG A 173 -18.60 3.16 9.98
N ALA A 174 -19.28 4.28 9.71
CA ALA A 174 -18.64 5.58 9.58
C ALA A 174 -17.91 5.97 10.88
N ARG A 175 -18.56 5.80 12.05
CA ARG A 175 -17.94 6.09 13.35
C ARG A 175 -16.70 5.23 13.64
N ILE A 176 -16.76 3.93 13.35
CA ILE A 176 -15.62 3.03 13.53
C ILE A 176 -14.46 3.46 12.63
N LEU A 177 -14.73 3.73 11.35
CA LEU A 177 -13.70 4.17 10.41
C LEU A 177 -13.07 5.49 10.82
N VAL A 178 -13.87 6.49 11.20
CA VAL A 178 -13.35 7.77 11.71
C VAL A 178 -12.53 7.58 12.98
N SER A 179 -12.93 6.67 13.88
CA SER A 179 -12.14 6.35 15.07
C SER A 179 -10.78 5.72 14.73
N ILE A 180 -10.75 4.79 13.77
CA ILE A 180 -9.51 4.15 13.31
C ILE A 180 -8.60 5.19 12.66
N LEU A 181 -9.14 6.00 11.75
CA LEU A 181 -8.38 7.07 11.10
C LEU A 181 -7.82 8.07 12.12
N ASN A 182 -8.61 8.42 13.16
CA ASN A 182 -8.10 9.27 14.24
C ASN A 182 -6.99 8.58 15.06
N GLN A 183 -7.04 7.27 15.27
CA GLN A 183 -5.97 6.55 15.96
C GLN A 183 -4.66 6.54 15.17
N LEU A 184 -4.73 6.52 13.84
CA LEU A 184 -3.55 6.67 12.98
C LEU A 184 -2.85 8.02 13.18
N ARG A 185 -3.53 9.04 13.74
CA ARG A 185 -2.92 10.34 14.12
C ARG A 185 -2.01 10.24 15.34
N CYS A 186 -2.23 9.24 16.19
CA CYS A 186 -1.66 9.16 17.54
C CYS A 186 -0.53 8.14 17.69
N GLU A 187 -0.19 7.39 16.64
CA GLU A 187 1.00 6.52 16.64
C GLU A 187 2.26 7.35 16.37
N GLU A 188 2.75 8.02 17.41
CA GLU A 188 4.15 8.47 17.56
C GLU A 188 4.98 7.43 18.34
#